data_AF-A0A453CRA4-F1
#
_entry.id   AF-A0A453CRA4-F1
#
_cell.length_a   1.000
_cell.length_b   1.000
_cell.length_c   1.000
_cell.angle_alpha   90.00
_cell.angle_beta   90.00
_cell.angle_gamma   90.00
#
_symmetry.space_group_name_H-M   'P 1'
#
loop_
_entity.id
_entity.type
_entity.pdbx_description
1 polymer ?
#
loop_
_entity_poly.entity_id
_entity_poly.type
_entity_poly.pdbx_seq_one_letter_code
_entity_poly.pdbx_strand_id
1 'polypeptide(L)'
;MHEQDYNEALKHTHTGGTLDLHALNVQIFLKMHRSDYADKQLKIMQQTDEDHTLTQLANAWLDIAVGGSKIREAYLIFQDFAEKYPMTGMVLNGKAVCCMHMGSFEEAETLLLEALNKDAKDPETLANLIVCNLHLGKPSSRYFSQLKLSHPDHVLVKTTTSAEGNFERALQAVA
;
A
#
# COMPACT_ATOMS: atom_id res chain seq x y z
N MET A 1 6.46 13.69 2.05
CA MET A 1 6.24 12.66 1.01
C MET A 1 5.68 13.22 -0.31
N HIS A 2 5.55 14.54 -0.47
CA HIS A 2 4.90 15.15 -1.65
C HIS A 2 5.86 15.46 -2.81
N GLU A 3 7.17 15.56 -2.55
CA GLU A 3 8.16 15.98 -3.57
C GLU A 3 8.97 14.82 -4.16
N GLN A 4 8.70 13.57 -3.75
CA GLN A 4 9.45 12.36 -4.13
C GLN A 4 10.98 12.42 -3.86
N ASP A 5 11.47 13.45 -3.17
CA ASP A 5 12.86 13.53 -2.73
C ASP A 5 13.07 12.73 -1.44
N TYR A 6 13.25 11.43 -1.62
CA TYR A 6 13.47 10.49 -0.52
C TYR A 6 14.83 10.69 0.18
N ASN A 7 15.83 11.22 -0.53
CA ASN A 7 17.16 11.42 0.02
C ASN A 7 17.20 12.62 0.98
N GLU A 8 16.56 13.73 0.62
CA GLU A 8 16.43 14.88 1.53
C GLU A 8 15.54 14.55 2.72
N ALA A 9 14.45 13.78 2.53
CA ALA A 9 13.61 13.34 3.63
C ALA A 9 14.40 12.53 4.69
N LEU A 10 15.26 11.61 4.25
CA LEU A 10 16.09 10.79 5.14
C LEU A 10 17.09 11.61 5.97
N LYS A 11 17.59 12.74 5.44
CA LYS A 11 18.49 13.62 6.20
C LYS A 11 17.83 14.21 7.45
N HIS A 12 16.52 14.45 7.39
CA HIS A 12 15.78 15.02 8.51
C HIS A 12 15.30 13.96 9.49
N THR A 13 14.96 12.76 9.00
CA THR A 13 14.38 11.69 9.83
C THR A 13 15.41 10.77 10.46
N HIS A 14 16.64 10.70 9.94
CA HIS A 14 17.70 9.88 10.51
C HIS A 14 18.19 10.42 11.87
N THR A 15 18.07 11.72 12.10
CA THR A 15 18.67 12.42 13.26
C THR A 15 17.84 12.38 14.56
N GLY A 16 16.70 11.68 14.61
CA GLY A 16 15.71 11.89 15.68
C GLY A 16 15.27 10.69 16.53
N GLY A 17 15.70 9.45 16.25
CA GLY A 17 15.62 8.30 17.18
C GLY A 17 14.26 7.87 17.77
N THR A 18 13.14 8.51 17.41
CA THR A 18 11.81 8.10 17.89
C THR A 18 11.24 6.99 17.03
N LEU A 19 10.36 6.18 17.61
CA LEU A 19 9.73 5.06 16.93
C LEU A 19 8.93 5.51 15.68
N ASP A 20 8.30 6.69 15.73
CA ASP A 20 7.62 7.31 14.58
C ASP A 20 8.57 7.64 13.43
N LEU A 21 9.77 8.15 13.72
CA LEU A 21 10.76 8.47 12.70
C LEU A 21 11.36 7.20 12.09
N HIS A 22 11.54 6.15 12.88
CA HIS A 22 11.94 4.85 12.36
C HIS A 22 10.87 4.24 11.45
N ALA A 23 9.59 4.32 11.82
CA ALA A 23 8.48 3.87 10.98
C ALA A 23 8.42 4.64 9.65
N LEU A 24 8.62 5.97 9.71
CA LEU A 24 8.71 6.80 8.52
C LEU A 24 9.91 6.41 7.64
N ASN A 25 11.07 6.12 8.23
CA ASN A 25 12.23 5.64 7.50
C ASN A 25 11.96 4.30 6.80
N VAL A 26 11.29 3.35 7.46
CA VAL A 26 10.84 2.10 6.84
C VAL A 26 10.02 2.40 5.59
N GLN A 27 9.01 3.27 5.70
CA GLN A 27 8.16 3.62 4.57
C GLN A 27 8.95 4.27 3.42
N ILE A 28 9.88 5.18 3.73
CA ILE A 28 10.74 5.82 2.72
C ILE A 28 11.63 4.77 2.02
N PHE A 29 12.30 3.90 2.77
CA PHE A 29 13.16 2.87 2.18
C PHE A 29 12.39 1.88 1.30
N LEU A 30 11.16 1.53 1.69
CA LEU A 30 10.28 0.71 0.85
C LEU A 30 9.90 1.43 -0.46
N LYS A 31 9.60 2.74 -0.41
CA LYS A 31 9.34 3.55 -1.62
C LYS A 31 10.57 3.69 -2.51
N MET A 32 11.78 3.60 -1.96
CA MET A 32 13.04 3.57 -2.70
C MET A 32 13.39 2.16 -3.24
N HIS A 33 12.53 1.17 -3.06
CA HIS A 33 12.79 -0.24 -3.39
C HIS A 33 14.02 -0.83 -2.66
N ARG A 34 14.30 -0.34 -1.45
CA ARG A 34 15.43 -0.77 -0.59
C ARG A 34 14.93 -1.47 0.66
N SER A 35 14.38 -2.67 0.48
CA SER A 35 13.88 -3.51 1.58
C SER A 35 14.98 -3.88 2.60
N ASP A 36 16.25 -3.92 2.17
CA ASP A 36 17.40 -4.18 3.02
C ASP A 36 17.65 -3.10 4.08
N TYR A 37 17.43 -1.83 3.74
CA TYR A 37 17.51 -0.74 4.71
C TYR A 37 16.24 -0.61 5.56
N ALA A 38 15.08 -0.94 5.00
CA ALA A 38 13.83 -1.00 5.75
C ALA A 38 13.91 -2.05 6.88
N ASP A 39 14.44 -3.25 6.60
CA ASP A 39 14.66 -4.31 7.60
C ASP A 39 15.57 -3.85 8.75
N LYS A 40 16.64 -3.09 8.46
CA LYS A 40 17.52 -2.54 9.48
C LYS A 40 16.80 -1.57 10.42
N GLN A 41 15.93 -0.71 9.87
CA GLN A 41 15.14 0.21 10.68
C GLN A 41 14.10 -0.53 11.52
N LEU A 42 13.44 -1.54 10.94
CA LEU A 42 12.47 -2.35 11.65
C LEU A 42 13.09 -3.10 12.84
N LYS A 43 14.30 -3.63 12.70
CA LYS A 43 15.02 -4.28 13.82
C LYS A 43 15.27 -3.34 14.99
N ILE A 44 15.55 -2.07 14.72
CA ILE A 44 15.71 -1.05 15.77
C ILE A 44 14.37 -0.81 16.47
N MET A 45 13.27 -0.73 15.71
CA MET A 45 11.92 -0.60 16.28
C MET A 45 11.56 -1.80 17.16
N GLN A 46 11.82 -3.03 16.70
CA GLN A 46 11.58 -4.26 17.45
C GLN A 46 12.42 -4.34 18.74
N GLN A 47 13.68 -3.87 18.71
CA GLN A 47 14.52 -3.78 19.90
C GLN A 47 14.01 -2.76 20.92
N THR A 48 13.30 -1.73 20.45
CA THR A 48 12.75 -0.68 21.31
C THR A 48 11.44 -1.15 21.94
N ASP A 49 10.50 -1.60 21.10
CA ASP A 49 9.21 -2.16 21.51
C ASP A 49 8.63 -2.97 20.34
N GLU A 50 8.69 -4.30 20.46
CA GLU A 50 8.21 -5.25 19.45
C GLU A 50 6.68 -5.26 19.35
N ASP A 51 5.97 -5.12 20.47
CA ASP A 51 4.50 -5.19 20.54
C ASP A 51 3.83 -3.85 20.22
N HIS A 52 4.61 -2.77 20.10
CA HIS A 52 4.09 -1.47 19.72
C HIS A 52 3.36 -1.55 18.37
N THR A 53 2.17 -0.96 18.29
CA THR A 53 1.31 -0.98 17.09
C THR A 53 2.04 -0.48 15.85
N LEU A 54 2.85 0.56 16.00
CA LEU A 54 3.62 1.11 14.89
C LEU A 54 4.76 0.19 14.43
N THR A 55 5.39 -0.57 15.33
CA THR A 55 6.37 -1.60 14.98
C THR A 55 5.71 -2.72 14.19
N GLN A 56 4.55 -3.19 14.66
CA GLN A 56 3.75 -4.21 13.97
C GLN A 56 3.28 -3.73 12.59
N LEU A 57 2.84 -2.47 12.46
CA LEU A 57 2.45 -1.89 11.18
C LEU A 57 3.63 -1.77 10.20
N ALA A 58 4.79 -1.32 10.68
CA ALA A 58 6.01 -1.25 9.88
C ALA A 58 6.47 -2.65 9.42
N ASN A 59 6.30 -3.67 10.27
CA ASN A 59 6.56 -5.06 9.94
C ASN A 59 5.63 -5.54 8.81
N ALA A 60 4.32 -5.30 8.92
CA ALA A 60 3.36 -5.66 7.89
C ALA A 60 3.66 -5.01 6.52
N TRP A 61 4.11 -3.74 6.50
CA TRP A 61 4.54 -3.10 5.25
C TRP A 61 5.77 -3.74 4.63
N LEU A 62 6.76 -4.10 5.45
CA LEU A 62 7.97 -4.78 4.98
C LEU A 62 7.62 -6.17 4.43
N ASP A 63 6.79 -6.93 5.13
CA ASP A 63 6.35 -8.26 4.73
C ASP A 63 5.56 -8.24 3.42
N ILE A 64 4.67 -7.26 3.22
CA ILE A 64 4.00 -7.05 1.92
C ILE A 64 5.02 -6.77 0.82
N ALA A 65 6.01 -5.92 1.07
CA ALA A 65 7.00 -5.54 0.08
C ALA A 65 7.96 -6.69 -0.29
N VAL A 66 8.29 -7.56 0.67
CA VAL A 66 9.12 -8.76 0.45
C VAL A 66 8.31 -9.82 -0.30
N GLY A 67 7.05 -10.00 0.04
CA GLY A 67 6.16 -10.97 -0.61
C GLY A 67 6.45 -12.42 -0.23
N GLY A 68 5.95 -13.36 -1.06
CA GLY A 68 6.11 -14.79 -0.83
C GLY A 68 5.43 -15.28 0.45
N SER A 69 6.14 -16.04 1.28
CA SER A 69 5.59 -16.58 2.53
C SER A 69 5.27 -15.48 3.58
N LYS A 70 5.87 -14.29 3.45
CA LYS A 70 5.68 -13.16 4.38
C LYS A 70 4.31 -12.51 4.27
N ILE A 71 3.61 -12.65 3.15
CA ILE A 71 2.25 -12.11 2.99
C ILE A 71 1.28 -12.63 4.06
N ARG A 72 1.42 -13.91 4.45
CA ARG A 72 0.58 -14.49 5.50
C ARG A 72 0.87 -13.87 6.86
N GLU A 73 2.13 -13.57 7.16
CA GLU A 73 2.51 -12.88 8.40
C GLU A 73 1.90 -11.47 8.43
N ALA A 74 2.01 -10.70 7.34
CA ALA A 74 1.35 -9.39 7.22
C ALA A 74 -0.17 -9.47 7.39
N TYR A 75 -0.82 -10.48 6.81
CA TYR A 75 -2.27 -10.69 6.98
C TYR A 75 -2.66 -10.88 8.44
N LEU A 76 -1.89 -11.70 9.18
CA LEU A 76 -2.15 -11.94 10.60
C LEU A 76 -1.99 -10.67 11.44
N ILE A 77 -1.01 -9.82 11.13
CA ILE A 77 -0.86 -8.53 11.81
C ILE A 77 -2.09 -7.64 11.61
N PHE A 78 -2.59 -7.53 10.36
CA PHE A 78 -3.80 -6.75 10.11
C PHE A 78 -5.07 -7.40 10.70
N GLN A 79 -5.12 -8.73 10.78
CA GLN A 79 -6.20 -9.45 11.48
C GLN A 79 -6.19 -9.11 12.98
N ASP A 80 -5.03 -9.15 13.63
CA ASP A 80 -4.88 -8.76 15.03
C ASP A 80 -5.30 -7.31 15.26
N PHE A 81 -4.96 -6.39 14.34
CA PHE A 81 -5.42 -5.01 14.42
C PHE A 81 -6.95 -4.89 14.29
N ALA A 82 -7.57 -5.69 13.42
CA ALA A 82 -9.02 -5.71 13.26
C ALA A 82 -9.74 -6.24 14.52
N GLU A 83 -9.10 -7.11 15.29
CA GLU A 83 -9.65 -7.67 16.53
C GLU A 83 -9.44 -6.72 17.73
N LYS A 84 -8.28 -6.06 17.80
CA LYS A 84 -7.90 -5.18 18.91
C LYS A 84 -8.44 -3.75 18.78
N TYR A 85 -8.66 -3.28 17.56
CA TYR A 85 -9.02 -1.90 17.26
C TYR A 85 -10.25 -1.82 16.35
N PRO A 86 -10.94 -0.66 16.30
CA PRO A 86 -12.01 -0.45 15.33
C PRO A 86 -11.51 -0.71 13.91
N MET A 87 -12.33 -1.42 13.13
CA MET A 87 -12.04 -1.72 11.74
C MET A 87 -11.99 -0.42 10.90
N THR A 88 -10.80 0.11 10.68
CA THR A 88 -10.55 1.32 9.87
C THR A 88 -10.39 0.96 8.40
N GLY A 89 -10.54 1.96 7.51
CA GLY A 89 -10.26 1.79 6.08
C GLY A 89 -8.84 1.27 5.83
N MET A 90 -7.85 1.74 6.58
CA MET A 90 -6.45 1.27 6.45
C MET A 90 -6.31 -0.23 6.74
N VAL A 91 -6.93 -0.73 7.82
CA VAL A 91 -6.85 -2.15 8.19
C VAL A 91 -7.55 -3.01 7.15
N LEU A 92 -8.74 -2.60 6.67
CA LEU A 92 -9.46 -3.33 5.62
C LEU A 92 -8.67 -3.39 4.31
N ASN A 93 -8.08 -2.27 3.89
CA ASN A 93 -7.22 -2.22 2.72
C ASN A 93 -5.97 -3.09 2.88
N GLY A 94 -5.31 -3.05 4.05
CA GLY A 94 -4.16 -3.89 4.35
C GLY A 94 -4.48 -5.39 4.24
N LYS A 95 -5.59 -5.84 4.85
CA LYS A 95 -6.07 -7.22 4.73
C LYS A 95 -6.39 -7.58 3.28
N ALA A 96 -7.11 -6.72 2.56
CA ALA A 96 -7.48 -6.97 1.18
C ALA A 96 -6.26 -7.11 0.26
N VAL A 97 -5.25 -6.24 0.42
CA VAL A 97 -3.98 -6.32 -0.32
C VAL A 97 -3.30 -7.66 -0.05
N CYS A 98 -3.22 -8.10 1.21
CA CYS A 98 -2.69 -9.42 1.54
C CYS A 98 -3.49 -10.56 0.87
N CYS A 99 -4.83 -10.52 0.89
CA CYS A 99 -5.68 -11.51 0.20
C CYS A 99 -5.41 -11.53 -1.31
N MET A 100 -5.27 -10.36 -1.95
CA MET A 100 -4.94 -10.26 -3.37
C MET A 100 -3.57 -10.86 -3.69
N HIS A 101 -2.57 -10.61 -2.84
CA HIS A 101 -1.25 -11.23 -2.98
C HIS A 101 -1.26 -12.76 -2.80
N MET A 102 -2.21 -13.30 -2.03
CA MET A 102 -2.43 -14.74 -1.88
C MET A 102 -3.30 -15.36 -2.99
N GLY A 103 -3.84 -14.54 -3.91
CA GLY A 103 -4.73 -14.98 -4.98
C GLY A 103 -6.21 -15.11 -4.56
N SER A 104 -6.56 -14.75 -3.34
CA SER A 104 -7.94 -14.79 -2.80
C SER A 104 -8.69 -13.50 -3.13
N PHE A 105 -9.00 -13.28 -4.41
CA PHE A 105 -9.60 -12.03 -4.87
C PHE A 105 -11.06 -11.85 -4.42
N GLU A 106 -11.81 -12.93 -4.24
CA GLU A 106 -13.20 -12.88 -3.78
C GLU A 106 -13.31 -12.40 -2.33
N GLU A 107 -12.37 -12.83 -1.48
CA GLU A 107 -12.26 -12.36 -0.09
C GLU A 107 -11.82 -10.89 -0.07
N ALA A 108 -10.84 -10.52 -0.89
CA ALA A 108 -10.38 -9.14 -1.01
C ALA A 108 -11.51 -8.20 -1.44
N GLU A 109 -12.34 -8.58 -2.42
CA GLU A 109 -13.48 -7.77 -2.86
C GLU A 109 -14.46 -7.51 -1.71
N THR A 110 -14.75 -8.53 -0.89
CA THR A 110 -15.66 -8.39 0.25
C THR A 110 -15.13 -7.36 1.26
N LEU A 111 -13.84 -7.43 1.60
CA LEU A 111 -13.17 -6.49 2.51
C LEU A 111 -13.15 -5.07 1.94
N LEU A 112 -12.90 -4.94 0.63
CA LEU A 112 -12.84 -3.65 -0.05
C LEU A 112 -14.22 -2.98 -0.19
N LEU A 113 -15.28 -3.77 -0.40
CA LEU A 113 -16.65 -3.25 -0.39
C LEU A 113 -17.06 -2.77 1.02
N GLU A 114 -16.60 -3.43 2.08
CA GLU A 114 -16.77 -2.94 3.44
C GLU A 114 -16.04 -1.59 3.64
N ALA A 115 -14.80 -1.49 3.16
CA ALA A 115 -14.02 -0.24 3.23
C ALA A 115 -14.72 0.89 2.45
N LEU A 116 -15.25 0.58 1.27
CA LEU A 116 -15.97 1.54 0.43
C LEU A 116 -17.25 2.05 1.09
N ASN A 117 -17.95 1.19 1.83
CA ASN A 117 -19.15 1.60 2.59
C ASN A 117 -18.81 2.53 3.76
N LYS A 118 -17.58 2.46 4.30
CA LYS A 118 -17.09 3.36 5.34
C LYS A 118 -16.65 4.70 4.77
N ASP A 119 -15.88 4.70 3.70
CA ASP A 119 -15.49 5.90 2.95
C ASP A 119 -15.46 5.63 1.46
N ALA A 120 -16.48 6.14 0.76
CA ALA A 120 -16.62 5.96 -0.68
C ALA A 120 -15.59 6.75 -1.50
N LYS A 121 -14.85 7.70 -0.89
CA LYS A 121 -13.87 8.56 -1.57
C LYS A 121 -12.43 8.19 -1.25
N ASP A 122 -12.20 7.18 -0.42
CA ASP A 122 -10.85 6.75 -0.06
C ASP A 122 -10.08 6.28 -1.32
N PRO A 123 -8.95 6.93 -1.68
CA PRO A 123 -8.23 6.64 -2.90
C PRO A 123 -7.64 5.23 -2.92
N GLU A 124 -7.17 4.73 -1.78
CA GLU A 124 -6.56 3.40 -1.67
C GLU A 124 -7.60 2.30 -1.87
N THR A 125 -8.79 2.45 -1.26
CA THR A 125 -9.92 1.52 -1.48
C THR A 125 -10.33 1.47 -2.94
N LEU A 126 -10.47 2.63 -3.60
CA LEU A 126 -10.82 2.69 -5.02
C LEU A 126 -9.74 2.04 -5.89
N ALA A 127 -8.46 2.30 -5.61
CA ALA A 127 -7.34 1.72 -6.33
C ALA A 127 -7.31 0.19 -6.20
N ASN A 128 -7.46 -0.33 -4.99
CA ASN A 128 -7.47 -1.76 -4.72
C ASN A 128 -8.70 -2.44 -5.36
N LEU A 129 -9.89 -1.82 -5.33
CA LEU A 129 -11.08 -2.33 -6.01
C LEU A 129 -10.90 -2.43 -7.52
N ILE A 130 -10.22 -1.46 -8.13
CA ILE A 130 -9.96 -1.49 -9.57
C ILE A 130 -9.14 -2.73 -9.92
N VAL A 131 -8.02 -2.95 -9.21
CA VAL A 131 -7.14 -4.09 -9.43
C VAL A 131 -7.86 -5.41 -9.14
N CYS A 132 -8.59 -5.49 -8.02
CA CYS A 132 -9.35 -6.67 -7.64
C CYS A 132 -10.41 -7.05 -8.70
N ASN A 133 -11.19 -6.07 -9.17
CA ASN A 133 -12.22 -6.31 -10.18
C ASN A 133 -11.63 -6.73 -11.53
N LEU A 134 -10.48 -6.17 -11.92
CA LEU A 134 -9.78 -6.61 -13.14
C LEU A 134 -9.40 -8.09 -13.07
N HIS A 135 -8.91 -8.57 -11.91
CA HIS A 135 -8.60 -9.99 -11.71
C HIS A 135 -9.83 -10.89 -11.73
N LEU A 136 -10.97 -10.40 -11.23
CA LEU A 136 -12.24 -11.12 -11.24
C LEU A 136 -12.98 -11.04 -12.59
N GLY A 137 -12.43 -10.33 -13.59
CA GLY A 137 -13.11 -10.10 -14.88
C GLY A 137 -14.35 -9.20 -14.80
N LYS A 138 -14.47 -8.41 -13.72
CA LYS A 138 -15.58 -7.48 -13.48
C LYS A 138 -15.25 -6.08 -14.01
N PRO A 139 -16.27 -5.29 -14.40
CA PRO A 139 -16.04 -3.93 -14.85
C PRO A 139 -15.51 -3.04 -13.70
N SER A 140 -14.34 -2.41 -13.92
CA SER A 140 -13.69 -1.50 -12.96
C SER A 140 -13.73 -0.02 -13.37
N SER A 141 -14.29 0.29 -14.55
CA SER A 141 -14.30 1.62 -15.16
C SER A 141 -14.96 2.71 -14.28
N ARG A 142 -16.01 2.34 -13.54
CA ARG A 142 -16.69 3.24 -12.60
C ARG A 142 -15.74 3.73 -11.51
N TYR A 143 -15.04 2.81 -10.86
CA TYR A 143 -14.11 3.12 -9.76
C TYR A 143 -12.90 3.90 -10.29
N PHE A 144 -12.40 3.54 -11.46
CA PHE A 144 -11.30 4.29 -12.11
C PHE A 144 -11.68 5.73 -12.43
N SER A 145 -12.90 5.95 -12.96
CA SER A 145 -13.41 7.29 -13.24
C SER A 145 -13.53 8.12 -11.95
N GLN A 146 -14.03 7.50 -10.87
CA GLN A 146 -14.15 8.15 -9.58
C GLN A 146 -12.77 8.50 -8.97
N LEU A 147 -11.79 7.61 -9.08
CA LEU A 147 -10.42 7.84 -8.62
C LEU A 147 -9.78 9.00 -9.40
N LYS A 148 -9.93 9.02 -10.72
CA LYS A 148 -9.39 10.10 -11.57
C LYS A 148 -9.98 11.47 -11.24
N LEU A 149 -11.26 11.53 -10.89
CA LEU A 149 -11.95 12.77 -10.52
C LEU A 149 -11.58 13.25 -9.11
N SER A 150 -11.47 12.34 -8.15
CA SER A 150 -11.22 12.69 -6.75
C SER A 150 -9.73 12.88 -6.43
N HIS A 151 -8.86 12.04 -6.99
CA HIS A 151 -7.42 12.00 -6.70
C HIS A 151 -6.60 11.81 -7.99
N PRO A 152 -6.53 12.84 -8.85
CA PRO A 152 -5.80 12.75 -10.12
C PRO A 152 -4.30 12.48 -9.93
N ASP A 153 -3.74 12.85 -8.78
CA ASP A 153 -2.33 12.65 -8.44
C ASP A 153 -1.98 11.25 -7.94
N HIS A 154 -2.98 10.38 -7.77
CA HIS A 154 -2.79 9.02 -7.28
C HIS A 154 -1.87 8.20 -8.21
N VAL A 155 -1.01 7.36 -7.63
CA VAL A 155 0.01 6.60 -8.36
C VAL A 155 -0.61 5.78 -9.51
N LEU A 156 -1.73 5.10 -9.26
CA LEU A 156 -2.42 4.32 -10.29
C LEU A 156 -2.85 5.16 -11.50
N VAL A 157 -3.37 6.37 -11.28
CA VAL A 157 -3.84 7.25 -12.37
C VAL A 157 -2.65 7.75 -13.19
N LYS A 158 -1.55 8.14 -12.54
CA LYS A 158 -0.32 8.58 -13.21
C LYS A 158 0.30 7.45 -14.03
N THR A 159 0.42 6.26 -13.45
CA THR A 159 0.98 5.09 -14.13
C THR A 159 0.15 4.69 -15.34
N THR A 160 -1.18 4.64 -15.21
CA THR A 160 -2.07 4.33 -16.34
C THR A 160 -1.96 5.38 -17.44
N THR A 161 -2.01 6.67 -17.09
CA THR A 161 -1.89 7.75 -18.09
C THR A 161 -0.54 7.72 -18.81
N SER A 162 0.55 7.45 -18.09
CA SER A 162 1.87 7.28 -18.70
C SER A 162 1.95 6.05 -19.60
N ALA A 163 1.33 4.93 -19.20
CA ALA A 163 1.29 3.72 -19.99
C ALA A 163 0.50 3.91 -21.29
N GLU A 164 -0.66 4.58 -21.23
CA GLU A 164 -1.46 4.96 -22.39
C GLU A 164 -0.63 5.81 -23.38
N GLY A 165 0.06 6.85 -22.88
CA GLY A 165 0.93 7.68 -23.73
C GLY A 165 2.11 6.93 -24.33
N ASN A 166 2.69 5.95 -23.61
CA ASN A 166 3.75 5.10 -24.15
C ASN A 166 3.23 4.17 -25.25
N PHE A 167 2.02 3.62 -25.06
CA PHE A 167 1.38 2.75 -26.04
C PHE A 167 1.05 3.50 -27.33
N GLU A 168 0.48 4.69 -27.23
CA GLU A 168 0.18 5.55 -28.39
C GLU A 168 1.45 5.90 -29.17
N ARG A 169 2.54 6.26 -28.49
CA ARG A 169 3.84 6.51 -29.14
C ARG A 169 4.39 5.28 -29.85
N ALA A 170 4.19 4.08 -29.29
CA ALA A 170 4.63 2.84 -29.92
C ALA A 170 3.84 2.54 -31.20
N LEU A 171 2.53 2.78 -31.20
CA LEU A 171 1.70 2.65 -32.40
C LEU A 171 2.16 3.58 -33.52
N GLN A 172 2.50 4.82 -33.18
CA GLN A 172 2.99 5.82 -34.14
C GLN A 172 4.39 5.49 -34.69
N ALA A 173 5.23 4.76 -33.94
CA ALA A 173 6.56 4.35 -34.40
C ALA A 173 6.54 3.10 -35.31
N VAL A 174 5.42 2.38 -35.35
CA VAL A 174 5.21 1.18 -36.18
C VAL A 174 4.47 1.52 -37.50
N ALA A 175 3.85 2.70 -37.57
CA ALA A 175 3.19 3.25 -38.77
C ALA A 175 4.18 4.00 -39.67
#